data_AF-A0A920G912-F1
#
_entry.id   AF-A0A920G912-F1
#
_cell.length_a   1.000
_cell.length_b   1.000
_cell.length_c   1.000
_cell.angle_alpha   90.00
_cell.angle_beta   90.00
_cell.angle_gamma   90.00
#
_symmetry.space_group_name_H-M   'P 1'
#
loop_
_entity.id
_entity.type
_entity.pdbx_description
1 polymer ?
#
loop_
_entity_poly.entity_id
_entity_poly.type
_entity_poly.pdbx_seq_one_letter_code
_entity_poly.pdbx_strand_id
1 'polypeptide(L)' 'MTAQIADTIDKVLQPKGVAVVIDANHQCMSTRGVHKTESSTITSRMLGTFRSDNKAREEFINLIHSPKNY' A
#
# COMPACT_ATOMS: atom_id res chain seq x y z
N MET A 1 -8.86 -0.03 -6.54
CA MET A 1 -8.46 1.18 -5.78
C MET A 1 -6.94 1.37 -5.75
N THR A 2 -6.17 0.51 -5.09
CA THR A 2 -4.70 0.65 -4.93
C THR A 2 -3.95 0.80 -6.27
N ALA A 3 -4.31 -0.02 -7.27
CA ALA A 3 -3.74 0.10 -8.62
C ALA A 3 -4.07 1.44 -9.28
N GLN A 4 -5.32 1.91 -9.20
CA GLN A 4 -5.74 3.17 -9.81
C GLN A 4 -4.96 4.36 -9.25
N ILE A 5 -4.67 4.36 -7.95
CA ILE A 5 -3.86 5.42 -7.32
C ILE A 5 -2.44 5.38 -7.90
N ALA A 6 -1.80 4.22 -7.91
CA ALA A 6 -0.44 4.08 -8.43
C ALA A 6 -0.34 4.45 -9.92
N ASP A 7 -1.27 3.95 -10.74
CA ASP A 7 -1.30 4.18 -12.18
C ASP A 7 -1.59 5.66 -12.51
N THR A 8 -2.40 6.34 -11.69
CA THR A 8 -2.66 7.79 -11.85
C THR A 8 -1.42 8.61 -11.55
N ILE A 9 -0.72 8.31 -10.44
CA ILE A 9 0.54 8.98 -10.08
C ILE A 9 1.59 8.78 -11.19
N ASP A 10 1.72 7.54 -11.67
CA ASP A 10 2.67 7.20 -12.73
C ASP A 10 2.37 7.97 -14.02
N LYS A 11 1.09 7.99 -14.43
CA LYS A 11 0.65 8.68 -15.65
C LYS A 11 0.84 10.19 -15.59
N VAL A 12 0.55 10.82 -14.46
CA VAL A 12 0.56 12.29 -14.32
C VAL A 12 1.96 12.83 -14.09
N LEU A 13 2.76 12.16 -13.26
CA LEU A 13 4.07 12.66 -12.84
C LEU A 13 5.25 12.07 -13.63
N GLN A 14 5.03 10.99 -14.37
CA GLN A 14 6.07 10.22 -15.07
C GLN A 14 7.34 9.98 -14.22
N PRO A 15 7.19 9.48 -12.98
CA PRO A 15 8.32 9.30 -12.08
C PRO A 15 9.16 8.08 -12.48
N LYS A 16 10.36 7.93 -11.88
CA LYS A 16 11.18 6.71 -12.05
C LYS A 16 10.51 5.46 -11.46
N GLY A 17 9.63 5.62 -10.47
CA GLY A 17 8.82 4.55 -9.90
C GLY A 17 7.76 5.08 -8.94
N VAL A 18 6.77 4.24 -8.66
CA VAL A 18 5.67 4.52 -7.73
C VAL A 18 5.50 3.33 -6.78
N ALA A 19 5.32 3.63 -5.49
CA ALA A 19 5.00 2.64 -4.47
C ALA A 19 3.78 3.09 -3.66
N VAL A 20 2.73 2.28 -3.64
CA VAL A 20 1.49 2.55 -2.90
C VAL A 20 1.20 1.35 -2.00
N VAL A 21 0.98 1.61 -0.71
CA VAL A 21 0.49 0.63 0.28
C VAL A 21 -0.73 1.25 0.97
N ILE A 22 -1.80 0.47 1.07
CA ILE A 22 -3.03 0.87 1.74
C ILE A 22 -3.35 -0.20 2.78
N ASP A 23 -3.44 0.24 4.03
CA ASP A 23 -3.96 -0.52 5.16
C ASP A 23 -5.34 0.05 5.50
N ALA A 24 -6.38 -0.78 5.45
CA ALA A 24 -7.74 -0.35 5.73
C ALA A 24 -8.57 -1.43 6.44
N ASN A 25 -9.41 -0.97 7.37
CA ASN A 25 -10.41 -1.79 8.03
C ASN A 25 -11.70 -1.80 7.19
N HIS A 26 -12.23 -2.99 6.93
CA HIS A 26 -13.49 -3.15 6.21
C HIS A 26 -14.67 -3.16 7.19
N GLN A 27 -15.34 -2.02 7.35
CA GLN A 27 -16.47 -1.91 8.30
C GLN A 27 -17.62 -2.86 7.97
N CYS A 28 -17.80 -3.22 6.69
CA CYS A 28 -18.76 -4.24 6.28
C CYS A 28 -18.47 -5.65 6.84
N MET A 29 -17.26 -5.92 7.35
CA MET A 29 -16.84 -7.17 7.97
C MET A 29 -16.85 -7.12 9.51
N SER A 30 -16.88 -5.93 10.09
CA SER A 30 -16.89 -5.70 11.55
C SER A 30 -18.30 -5.38 12.07
N THR A 31 -19.10 -4.58 11.35
CA THR A 31 -20.42 -4.12 11.81
C THR A 31 -21.60 -4.91 11.23
N ARG A 32 -21.33 -5.75 10.22
CA ARG A 32 -22.32 -6.61 9.55
C ARG A 32 -21.64 -7.93 9.18
N GLY A 33 -22.38 -9.03 9.09
CA GLY A 33 -21.83 -10.32 8.65
C GLY A 33 -20.94 -11.02 9.69
N VAL A 34 -19.67 -11.28 9.37
CA VAL A 34 -18.76 -12.18 10.13
C VAL A 34 -18.18 -11.62 11.43
N HIS A 35 -18.46 -10.35 11.77
CA HIS A 35 -18.08 -9.70 13.04
C HIS A 35 -16.60 -9.88 13.40
N LYS A 36 -15.72 -9.69 12.42
CA LYS A 36 -14.27 -9.78 12.63
C LYS A 36 -13.71 -8.38 12.91
N THR A 37 -13.78 -7.99 14.18
CA THR A 37 -13.44 -6.65 14.69
C THR A 37 -11.99 -6.24 14.39
N GLU A 38 -11.09 -7.21 14.34
CA GLU A 38 -9.64 -7.03 14.12
C GLU A 38 -9.23 -7.23 12.65
N SER A 39 -10.14 -7.10 11.68
CA SER A 39 -9.79 -7.30 10.26
C SER A 39 -9.29 -6.02 9.59
N SER A 40 -7.97 -5.95 9.40
CA SER A 40 -7.32 -5.05 8.44
C SER A 40 -7.00 -5.82 7.15
N THR A 41 -7.13 -5.15 6.01
CA THR A 41 -6.66 -5.63 4.71
C THR A 41 -5.60 -4.69 4.18
N ILE A 42 -4.40 -5.24 3.97
CA ILE A 42 -3.28 -4.52 3.37
C ILE A 42 -3.21 -4.86 1.88
N THR A 43 -3.18 -3.84 1.04
CA THR A 43 -2.96 -3.98 -0.41
C THR A 43 -1.82 -3.10 -0.85
N SER A 44 -1.09 -3.53 -1.88
CA SER A 44 0.06 -2.77 -2.39
C SER A 44 0.15 -2.79 -3.92
N ARG A 45 0.79 -1.76 -4.48
CA ARG A 45 1.11 -1.67 -5.91
C ARG A 45 2.45 -0.96 -6.09
N MET A 46 3.36 -1.62 -6.80
CA MET A 46 4.70 -1.10 -7.12
C MET A 46 4.88 -0.99 -8.64
N LEU A 47 5.40 0.12 -9.11
CA LEU A 47 5.72 0.44 -10.51
C LEU A 47 7.15 1.00 -10.63
N GLY A 48 7.72 0.93 -11.83
CA GLY A 48 9.06 1.44 -12.13
C GLY A 48 10.13 0.88 -11.20
N THR A 49 11.00 1.75 -10.67
CA THR A 49 12.13 1.36 -9.81
C THR A 49 11.72 0.51 -8.61
N PHE A 50 10.59 0.79 -7.95
CA PHE A 50 10.11 -0.02 -6.82
C PHE A 50 9.64 -1.44 -7.23
N ARG A 51 9.36 -1.66 -8.53
CA ARG A 51 9.04 -2.98 -9.09
C ARG A 51 10.27 -3.71 -9.64
N SER A 52 11.25 -3.02 -10.18
CA SER A 52 12.44 -3.65 -10.77
C SER A 52 13.61 -3.81 -9.80
N ASP A 53 13.77 -2.90 -8.83
CA ASP A 53 14.85 -2.92 -7.86
C ASP A 53 14.34 -3.47 -6.51
N ASN A 54 14.92 -4.60 -6.09
CA ASN A 54 14.56 -5.23 -4.85
C ASN A 54 15.02 -4.43 -3.62
N LYS A 55 16.17 -3.73 -3.69
CA LYS A 55 16.66 -2.92 -2.57
C LYS A 55 15.74 -1.75 -2.29
N ALA A 56 15.35 -1.02 -3.34
CA ALA A 56 14.41 0.10 -3.23
C ALA A 56 13.05 -0.35 -2.67
N ARG A 57 12.58 -1.55 -3.04
CA ARG A 57 11.36 -2.14 -2.48
C ARG A 57 11.52 -2.46 -0.99
N GLU A 58 12.60 -3.13 -0.63
CA GLU A 58 12.86 -3.52 0.76
C GLU A 58 12.99 -2.30 1.67
N GLU A 59 13.72 -1.27 1.25
CA GLU A 59 13.85 -0.01 1.98
C GLU A 59 12.47 0.62 2.23
N PHE A 60 11.64 0.70 1.20
CA PHE A 60 10.29 1.26 1.32
C PHE A 60 9.40 0.45 2.28
N ILE A 61 9.40 -0.88 2.18
CA ILE A 61 8.60 -1.74 3.06
C ILE A 61 9.11 -1.66 4.51
N ASN A 62 10.41 -1.59 4.72
CA ASN A 62 11.00 -1.42 6.04
C ASN A 62 10.65 -0.07 6.67
N LEU A 63 10.62 1.01 5.88
CA LEU A 63 10.16 2.32 6.33
C LEU A 63 8.70 2.29 6.80
N ILE A 64 7.82 1.55 6.11
CA ILE A 64 6.41 1.41 6.50
C ILE A 64 6.27 0.64 7.82
N HIS A 65 7.06 -0.42 8.01
CA HIS A 65 7.04 -1.25 9.22
C HIS A 65 7.85 -0.68 10.39
N SER A 66 8.56 0.43 10.20
CA SER A 66 9.32 1.05 11.28
C SER A 66 8.36 1.56 12.37
N PRO A 67 8.63 1.29 13.66
CA PRO A 67 7.77 1.72 14.75
C PRO A 67 7.64 3.24 14.73
N LYS A 68 6.39 3.72 14.65
CA LYS A 68 6.09 5.14 14.73
C LYS A 68 6.26 5.59 16.18
N ASN A 69 7.34 6.30 16.47
CA ASN A 69 7.54 7.02 17.73
C ASN A 69 6.73 8.33 17.69
N TYR A 70 5.44 8.27 18.01
CA TYR A 70 4.63 9.44 18.34
C TYR A 70 3.94 9.21 19.67
#